data_AF-A0A091C7D4-F1
#
_entry.id   AF-A0A091C7D4-F1
#
_cell.length_a   1.000
_cell.length_b   1.000
_cell.length_c   1.000
_cell.angle_alpha   90.00
_cell.angle_beta   90.00
_cell.angle_gamma   90.00
#
_symmetry.space_group_name_H-M   'P 1'
#
loop_
_entity.id
_entity.type
_entity.pdbx_description
1 polymer ?
#
loop_
_entity_poly.entity_id
_entity_poly.type
_entity_poly.pdbx_seq_one_letter_code
_entity_poly.pdbx_strand_id
1 'polypeptide(L)'
;MWDYSYDRVGYLGTNTPIDHCYECGFEGDFKATERGFECPQCRNHDPKTCDVVKRTCGYLGNPQARPMVHGRHKEIASRVKHIKDE
;
A
#
# COMPACT_ATOMS: atom_id res chain seq x y z
N MET A 1 -2.78 -19.18 -1.14
CA MET A 1 -3.58 -18.61 -0.02
C MET A 1 -5.07 -18.83 -0.27
N TRP A 2 -5.59 -18.41 -1.43
CA TRP A 2 -7.03 -18.48 -1.74
C TRP A 2 -7.58 -19.91 -1.71
N ASP A 3 -6.86 -20.88 -2.29
CA ASP A 3 -7.26 -22.29 -2.28
C ASP A 3 -7.46 -22.84 -0.87
N TYR A 4 -6.58 -22.46 0.07
CA TYR A 4 -6.67 -22.91 1.46
C TYR A 4 -7.91 -22.32 2.16
N SER A 5 -8.23 -21.05 1.88
CA SER A 5 -9.32 -20.33 2.53
C SER A 5 -10.71 -20.64 1.99
N TYR A 6 -10.83 -21.13 0.75
CA TYR A 6 -12.10 -21.26 0.03
C TYR A 6 -13.17 -22.03 0.83
N ASP A 7 -12.81 -23.19 1.38
CA ASP A 7 -13.74 -24.03 2.15
C ASP A 7 -13.79 -23.69 3.65
N ARG A 8 -12.98 -22.74 4.13
CA ARG A 8 -12.74 -22.52 5.58
C ARG A 8 -13.20 -21.16 6.09
N VAL A 9 -13.29 -20.15 5.22
CA VAL A 9 -13.50 -18.76 5.62
C VAL A 9 -14.60 -18.15 4.79
N GLY A 10 -15.66 -17.64 5.43
CA GLY A 10 -16.81 -17.04 4.74
C GLY A 10 -16.51 -15.71 4.03
N TYR A 11 -15.43 -15.02 4.40
CA TYR A 11 -14.98 -13.79 3.73
C TYR A 11 -13.48 -13.60 3.89
N LEU A 12 -12.76 -13.48 2.77
CA LEU A 12 -11.34 -13.17 2.72
C LEU A 12 -11.08 -12.07 1.68
N GLY A 13 -10.26 -11.09 2.04
CA GLY A 13 -9.72 -10.11 1.11
C GLY A 13 -8.19 -10.04 1.23
N THR A 14 -7.50 -10.06 0.10
CA THR A 14 -6.04 -9.85 0.03
C THR A 14 -5.76 -8.41 -0.38
N ASN A 15 -4.84 -7.75 0.33
CA ASN A 15 -4.37 -6.42 -0.05
C ASN A 15 -3.14 -6.57 -0.94
N THR A 16 -3.23 -6.05 -2.16
CA THR A 16 -2.13 -5.98 -3.11
C THR A 16 -1.62 -4.55 -3.18
N PRO A 17 -0.30 -4.32 -3.33
CA PRO A 17 0.20 -2.99 -3.64
C PRO A 17 -0.27 -2.56 -5.03
N ILE A 18 -0.94 -1.41 -5.09
CA ILE A 18 -1.56 -0.85 -6.31
C ILE A 18 -1.22 0.64 -6.46
N ASP A 19 -0.10 1.07 -5.88
CA ASP A 19 0.30 2.47 -5.97
C ASP A 19 0.89 2.73 -7.36
N HIS A 20 0.62 3.92 -7.90
CA HIS A 20 1.08 4.33 -9.22
C HIS A 20 1.76 5.69 -9.18
N CYS A 21 2.94 5.79 -9.79
CA CYS A 21 3.66 7.04 -9.98
C CYS A 21 3.48 7.55 -11.42
N TYR A 22 2.79 8.67 -11.59
CA TYR A 22 2.56 9.27 -12.90
C TYR A 22 3.81 9.92 -13.51
N GLU A 23 4.88 10.13 -12.74
CA GLU A 23 6.13 10.72 -13.25
C GLU A 23 7.06 9.70 -13.89
N CYS A 24 7.19 8.51 -13.30
CA CYS A 24 8.12 7.48 -13.77
C CYS A 24 7.43 6.20 -14.27
N GLY A 25 6.11 6.11 -14.14
CA GLY A 25 5.31 4.92 -14.52
C GLY A 25 5.47 3.74 -13.57
N PHE A 26 6.05 3.93 -12.38
CA PHE A 26 6.19 2.84 -11.41
C PHE A 26 4.82 2.40 -10.88
N GLU A 27 4.55 1.10 -11.00
CA GLU A 27 3.41 0.41 -10.40
C GLU A 27 3.92 -0.55 -9.32
N GLY A 28 3.38 -0.45 -8.12
CA GLY A 28 3.77 -1.35 -7.05
C GLY A 28 3.56 -0.75 -5.67
N ASP A 29 4.48 -1.05 -4.76
CA ASP A 29 4.37 -0.60 -3.38
C ASP A 29 5.31 0.57 -3.11
N PHE A 30 4.73 1.71 -2.72
CA PHE A 30 5.50 2.86 -2.35
C PHE A 30 6.17 2.64 -0.99
N LYS A 31 7.33 3.25 -0.84
CA LYS A 31 8.09 3.16 0.40
C LYS A 31 7.45 4.07 1.45
N ALA A 32 7.13 3.49 2.61
CA ALA A 32 6.67 4.24 3.76
C ALA A 32 7.84 5.00 4.41
N THR A 33 7.68 6.29 4.62
CA THR A 33 8.62 7.21 5.27
C THR A 33 7.95 7.88 6.46
N GLU A 34 8.70 8.54 7.35
CA GLU A 34 8.11 9.25 8.50
C GLU A 34 7.07 10.31 8.12
N ARG A 35 7.12 10.83 6.88
CA ARG A 35 6.27 11.91 6.38
C ARG A 35 5.15 11.44 5.44
N GLY A 36 5.08 10.15 5.10
CA GLY A 36 4.10 9.61 4.15
C GLY A 36 4.70 8.54 3.25
N PHE A 37 4.30 8.51 1.97
CA PHE A 37 4.73 7.49 1.02
C PHE A 37 5.54 8.11 -0.13
N GLU A 38 6.65 7.50 -0.50
CA GLU A 38 7.50 7.94 -1.61
C GLU A 38 7.61 6.84 -2.68
N CYS A 39 7.63 7.24 -3.95
CA CYS A 39 7.95 6.33 -5.04
C CYS A 39 9.36 5.78 -4.85
N PRO A 40 9.58 4.45 -4.88
CA PRO A 40 10.90 3.87 -4.65
C PRO A 40 11.89 4.14 -5.80
N GLN A 41 11.39 4.46 -6.99
CA GLN A 41 12.21 4.67 -8.19
C GLN A 41 12.67 6.13 -8.34
N CYS A 42 11.74 7.09 -8.31
CA CYS A 42 12.05 8.52 -8.52
C CYS A 42 11.90 9.40 -7.28
N ARG A 43 11.49 8.84 -6.13
CA ARG A 43 11.22 9.57 -4.86
C ARG A 43 10.12 10.62 -4.95
N ASN A 44 9.25 10.51 -5.96
CA ASN A 44 8.08 11.35 -6.06
C ASN A 44 7.15 11.14 -4.84
N HIS A 45 6.68 12.25 -4.31
CA HIS A 45 5.80 12.34 -3.14
C HIS A 45 4.72 13.42 -3.33
N ASP A 46 4.57 13.99 -4.54
CA ASP A 46 3.53 14.96 -4.86
C ASP A 46 2.17 14.24 -4.96
N PRO A 47 1.17 14.59 -4.13
CA PRO A 47 -0.17 13.99 -4.17
C PRO A 47 -0.89 14.11 -5.52
N LYS A 48 -0.47 15.03 -6.41
CA LYS A 48 -1.04 15.19 -7.76
C LYS A 48 -0.48 14.19 -8.77
N THR A 49 0.75 13.71 -8.55
CA THR A 49 1.46 12.83 -9.47
C THR A 49 1.83 11.47 -8.86
N CYS A 50 1.37 11.23 -7.63
CA CYS A 50 1.42 9.94 -6.95
C CYS A 50 0.02 9.51 -6.50
N ASP A 51 -0.46 8.37 -7.02
CA ASP A 51 -1.63 7.71 -6.46
C ASP A 51 -1.18 6.57 -5.53
N VAL A 52 -1.31 6.80 -4.23
CA VAL A 52 -1.01 5.80 -3.21
C VAL A 52 -2.35 5.31 -2.69
N VAL A 53 -2.66 4.02 -2.80
CA VAL A 53 -3.97 3.50 -2.41
C VAL A 53 -3.80 2.31 -1.48
N LYS A 54 -4.25 2.47 -0.24
CA LYS A 54 -4.10 1.44 0.81
C LYS A 54 -5.44 1.10 1.44
N ARG A 55 -5.64 -0.19 1.74
CA ARG A 55 -6.73 -0.64 2.61
C ARG A 55 -6.31 -0.60 4.07
N THR A 56 -6.76 0.39 4.82
CA THR A 56 -6.43 0.53 6.25
C THR A 56 -7.49 -0.12 7.14
N CYS A 57 -8.75 0.30 7.02
CA CYS A 57 -9.82 -0.09 7.93
C CYS A 57 -11.03 -0.68 7.19
N GLY A 58 -10.80 -1.36 6.07
CA GLY A 58 -11.84 -2.03 5.28
C GLY A 58 -12.10 -1.38 3.92
N TYR A 59 -11.91 -0.07 3.78
CA TYR A 59 -12.00 0.64 2.48
C TYR A 59 -10.63 0.99 1.92
N LEU A 60 -10.58 1.15 0.59
CA LEU A 60 -9.44 1.73 -0.10
C LEU A 60 -9.46 3.25 0.08
N GLY A 61 -8.32 3.83 0.44
CA GLY A 61 -8.17 5.26 0.58
C GLY A 61 -6.77 5.71 0.22
N ASN A 62 -6.65 6.99 -0.12
CA ASN A 62 -5.37 7.59 -0.47
C ASN A 62 -4.76 8.30 0.76
N PRO A 63 -3.68 7.76 1.35
CA PRO A 63 -3.06 8.31 2.56
C PRO A 63 -2.29 9.61 2.30
N GLN A 64 -1.97 9.95 1.05
CA GLN A 64 -1.39 11.25 0.71
C GLN A 64 -2.46 12.36 0.77
N ALA A 65 -3.68 12.08 0.31
CA ALA A 65 -4.80 13.02 0.39
C ALA A 65 -5.38 13.11 1.82
N ARG A 66 -5.46 11.99 2.54
CA ARG A 66 -5.94 11.92 3.92
C ARG A 66 -4.97 11.12 4.80
N PRO A 67 -4.10 11.80 5.56
CA PRO A 67 -3.07 11.14 6.36
C PRO A 67 -3.63 10.05 7.28
N MET A 68 -2.91 8.93 7.34
CA MET A 68 -3.23 7.84 8.26
C MET A 68 -2.98 8.25 9.71
N VAL A 69 -3.69 7.61 10.65
CA VAL A 69 -3.37 7.72 12.07
C VAL A 69 -1.97 7.16 12.34
N HIS A 70 -1.17 7.86 13.14
CA HIS A 70 0.22 7.53 13.46
C HIS A 70 0.46 6.06 13.83
N GLY A 71 -0.38 5.51 14.71
CA GLY A 71 -0.27 4.10 15.12
C GLY A 71 -0.46 3.12 13.97
N ARG A 72 -1.39 3.41 13.04
CA ARG A 72 -1.61 2.58 11.85
C ARG A 72 -0.43 2.64 10.90
N HIS A 73 0.17 3.82 10.74
CA HIS A 73 1.34 3.99 9.90
C HIS A 73 2.55 3.19 10.43
N LYS A 74 2.81 3.25 11.74
CA LYS A 74 3.85 2.43 12.40
C LYS A 74 3.61 0.93 12.22
N GLU A 75 2.37 0.49 12.40
CA GLU A 75 2.00 -0.91 12.25
C GLU A 75 2.24 -1.40 10.81
N ILE A 76 1.76 -0.67 9.80
CA ILE A 76 1.97 -1.01 8.38
C ILE A 76 3.47 -1.04 8.03
N ALA A 77 4.26 -0.07 8.50
CA ALA A 77 5.69 -0.01 8.23
C ALA A 77 6.47 -1.21 8.84
N SER A 78 5.95 -1.82 9.91
CA SER A 78 6.56 -3.00 10.54
C SER A 78 6.21 -4.33 9.87
N ARG A 79 5.32 -4.35 8.88
CA ARG A 79 4.89 -5.60 8.22
C ARG A 79 5.98 -6.18 7.34
N VAL A 80 6.26 -7.46 7.53
CA VAL A 80 7.05 -8.26 6.58
C VAL A 80 6.15 -8.64 5.39
N LYS A 81 6.63 -8.38 4.18
CA LYS A 81 5.93 -8.72 2.94
C LYS A 81 6.50 -10.03 2.41
N HIS A 82 5.63 -11.04 2.30
CA HIS A 82 5.99 -12.34 1.75
C HIS A 82 5.67 -12.40 0.25
N ILE A 83 6.33 -11.53 -0.52
CA ILE A 83 6.23 -11.48 -1.98
C ILE A 83 7.45 -12.20 -2.54
N LYS A 84 7.29 -12.95 -3.63
CA LYS A 84 8.42 -13.57 -4.32
C LYS A 84 9.20 -12.50 -5.07
N ASP A 85 10.53 -12.53 -4.99
CA ASP A 85 11.39 -11.72 -5.84
C ASP A 85 11.35 -12.33 -7.26
N GLU A 86 10.51 -11.80 -8.13
CA GLU A 86 10.52 -12.04 -9.58
C GLU A 86 10.84 -10.74 -10.32
#